data_AF-A0A1W9SW52-F1
#
_entry.id   AF-A0A1W9SW52-F1
#
_cell.length_a   1.000
_cell.length_b   1.000
_cell.length_c   1.000
_cell.angle_alpha   90.00
_cell.angle_beta   90.00
_cell.angle_gamma   90.00
#
_symmetry.space_group_name_H-M   'P 1'
#
loop_
_entity.id
_entity.type
_entity.pdbx_description
1 polymer ?
#
loop_
_entity_poly.entity_id
_entity_poly.type
_entity_poly.pdbx_seq_one_letter_code
_entity_poly.pdbx_strand_id
1 'polypeptide(L)'
;MPGFKKKYMVLIKIIFLGLFLVIFLSFQTFSNQGINLYYIKYDIQSSKNKIIKTNFIMVPAQHKFRLKNFKTISLKGSSFTFLNNSTRELIAKSKENAFKLLLEKNGLKSVKSFNNIYNNTAVACDTVVSYEGAIKTPIKIINYKYDKNKECFFLTMEVQFAATAFPDKWNTLELKNKIKQYFYDFLSFFH
;
A
#
# COMPACT_ATOMS: atom_id res chain seq x y z
N MET A 1 -25.92 52.05 23.39
CA MET A 1 -24.71 51.52 22.69
C MET A 1 -24.96 50.09 22.18
N PRO A 2 -25.43 49.91 20.93
CA PRO A 2 -25.81 48.60 20.37
C PRO A 2 -24.67 47.83 19.67
N GLY A 3 -23.52 48.47 19.44
CA GLY A 3 -22.42 47.92 18.64
C GLY A 3 -21.56 46.85 19.32
N PHE A 4 -21.60 46.77 20.66
CA PHE A 4 -20.76 45.83 21.42
C PHE A 4 -21.26 44.38 21.28
N LYS A 5 -22.56 44.10 21.45
CA LYS A 5 -23.13 42.73 21.40
C LYS A 5 -22.94 42.04 20.04
N LYS A 6 -22.99 42.79 18.94
CA LYS A 6 -22.82 42.24 17.57
C LYS A 6 -21.42 41.68 17.33
N LYS A 7 -20.38 42.32 17.87
CA LYS A 7 -18.98 41.88 17.70
C LYS A 7 -18.71 40.54 18.40
N TYR A 8 -19.21 40.35 19.62
CA TYR A 8 -19.06 39.08 20.34
C TYR A 8 -19.84 37.93 19.69
N MET A 9 -21.03 38.21 19.14
CA MET A 9 -21.82 37.19 18.44
C MET A 9 -21.12 36.65 17.18
N VAL A 10 -20.38 37.52 16.47
CA VAL A 10 -19.56 37.10 15.32
C VAL A 10 -18.36 36.29 15.79
N LEU A 11 -17.69 36.72 16.86
CA LEU A 11 -16.55 36.00 17.43
C LEU A 11 -16.95 34.59 17.90
N ILE A 12 -18.09 34.46 18.58
CA ILE A 12 -18.63 33.17 19.04
C ILE A 12 -18.92 32.24 17.86
N LYS A 13 -19.51 32.76 16.77
CA LYS A 13 -19.76 31.96 15.56
C LYS A 13 -18.48 31.47 14.89
N ILE A 14 -17.44 32.31 14.85
CA ILE A 14 -16.14 31.93 14.28
C ILE A 14 -15.48 30.84 15.15
N ILE A 15 -15.55 30.98 16.48
CA ILE A 15 -15.03 29.99 17.43
C ILE A 15 -15.78 28.67 17.29
N PHE A 16 -17.11 28.69 17.22
CA PHE A 16 -17.93 27.48 17.07
C PHE A 16 -17.68 26.78 15.73
N LEU A 17 -17.54 27.55 14.64
CA LEU A 17 -17.22 27.00 13.32
C LEU A 17 -15.81 26.38 13.28
N GLY A 18 -14.84 27.02 13.94
CA GLY A 18 -13.50 26.48 14.13
C GLY A 18 -13.50 25.19 14.95
N LEU A 19 -14.24 25.16 16.06
CA LEU A 19 -14.36 23.98 16.92
C LEU A 19 -15.02 22.80 16.17
N PHE A 20 -16.07 23.09 15.40
CA PHE A 20 -16.78 22.09 14.60
C PHE A 20 -15.88 21.52 13.49
N LEU A 21 -15.04 22.35 12.87
CA LEU A 21 -14.06 21.91 11.88
C LEU A 21 -13.00 20.99 12.51
N VAL A 22 -12.52 21.32 13.72
CA VAL A 22 -11.56 20.50 14.47
C VAL A 22 -12.17 19.14 14.83
N ILE A 23 -13.41 19.11 15.31
CA ILE A 23 -14.11 17.86 15.65
C ILE A 23 -14.31 16.97 14.42
N PHE A 24 -14.68 17.54 13.26
CA PHE A 24 -14.80 16.78 12.01
C PHE A 24 -13.45 16.25 11.49
N LEU A 25 -12.35 16.96 11.75
CA LEU A 25 -10.99 16.53 11.41
C LEU A 25 -10.43 15.48 12.39
N SER A 26 -11.02 15.32 13.58
CA SER A 26 -10.53 14.46 14.66
C SER A 26 -10.96 12.98 14.56
N PHE A 27 -11.86 12.62 13.64
CA PHE A 27 -12.40 11.26 13.53
C PHE A 27 -11.50 10.23 12.78
N GLN A 28 -10.17 10.36 12.87
CA GLN A 28 -9.26 9.33 12.36
C GLN A 28 -8.17 8.97 13.36
N THR A 29 -8.59 8.60 14.57
CA THR A 29 -7.75 7.87 15.53
C THR A 29 -7.26 6.57 14.88
N PHE A 30 -6.09 6.61 14.26
CA PHE A 30 -5.36 5.40 13.91
C PHE A 30 -4.62 4.93 15.16
N SER A 31 -5.25 4.02 15.91
CA SER A 31 -4.59 3.30 16.97
C SER A 31 -3.31 2.66 16.43
N ASN A 32 -2.18 3.03 17.04
CA ASN A 32 -0.87 2.52 16.73
C ASN A 32 -0.57 1.40 17.72
N GLN A 33 -0.91 0.15 17.36
CA GLN A 33 -0.48 -1.04 18.10
C GLN A 33 -0.16 -2.18 17.11
N GLY A 34 1.09 -2.63 17.12
CA GLY A 34 1.59 -3.80 16.39
C GLY A 34 1.95 -3.53 14.92
N ILE A 35 3.05 -4.13 14.46
CA ILE A 35 3.56 -4.05 13.08
C ILE A 35 2.56 -4.73 12.13
N ASN A 36 1.49 -4.01 11.79
CA ASN A 36 0.41 -4.46 10.92
C ASN A 36 0.59 -3.93 9.49
N LEU A 37 1.84 -3.67 9.10
CA LEU A 37 2.16 -3.06 7.82
C LEU A 37 3.34 -3.82 7.19
N TYR A 38 3.15 -4.25 5.95
CA TYR A 38 4.18 -4.95 5.18
C TYR A 38 4.39 -4.22 3.87
N TYR A 39 5.66 -3.95 3.56
CA TYR A 39 6.07 -3.54 2.22
C TYR A 39 6.12 -4.77 1.34
N ILE A 40 5.55 -4.65 0.14
CA ILE A 40 5.57 -5.69 -0.87
C ILE A 40 6.12 -5.13 -2.18
N LYS A 41 6.96 -5.92 -2.83
CA LYS A 41 7.58 -5.55 -4.11
C LYS A 41 7.67 -6.76 -5.02
N TYR A 42 7.39 -6.52 -6.30
CA TYR A 42 7.46 -7.52 -7.36
C TYR A 42 8.32 -7.01 -8.50
N ASP A 43 9.42 -7.72 -8.77
CA ASP A 43 10.38 -7.40 -9.81
C ASP A 43 10.28 -8.39 -10.96
N ILE A 44 10.28 -7.87 -12.18
CA ILE A 44 10.35 -8.64 -13.43
C ILE A 44 11.59 -8.17 -14.18
N GLN A 45 12.59 -9.04 -14.30
CA GLN A 45 13.78 -8.81 -15.10
C GLN A 45 13.62 -9.48 -16.46
N SER A 46 13.84 -8.68 -17.50
CA SER A 46 13.81 -9.09 -18.89
C SER A 46 15.13 -8.76 -19.58
N SER A 47 15.59 -9.64 -20.47
CA SER A 47 16.69 -9.36 -21.41
C SER A 47 16.30 -9.89 -22.77
N LYS A 48 16.70 -9.20 -23.85
CA LYS A 48 16.38 -9.61 -25.23
C LYS A 48 14.89 -9.94 -25.40
N ASN A 49 14.03 -9.11 -24.81
CA ASN A 49 12.56 -9.25 -24.80
C ASN A 49 12.01 -10.55 -24.17
N LYS A 50 12.80 -11.25 -23.37
CA LYS A 50 12.37 -12.43 -22.61
C LYS A 50 12.49 -12.19 -21.11
N ILE A 51 11.50 -12.61 -20.34
CA ILE A 51 11.58 -12.61 -18.87
C ILE A 51 12.60 -13.67 -18.45
N ILE A 52 13.63 -13.26 -17.72
CA ILE A 52 14.67 -14.18 -17.21
C ILE A 52 14.39 -14.50 -15.74
N LYS A 53 13.96 -13.51 -14.97
CA LYS A 53 13.83 -13.65 -13.52
C LYS A 53 12.64 -12.84 -13.03
N THR A 54 11.93 -13.42 -12.06
CA THR A 54 10.97 -12.68 -11.26
C THR A 54 11.32 -12.81 -9.78
N ASN A 55 11.00 -11.81 -8.99
CA ASN A 55 11.27 -11.82 -7.55
C ASN A 55 10.12 -11.13 -6.82
N PHE A 56 9.55 -11.79 -5.81
CA PHE A 56 8.54 -11.21 -4.94
C PHE A 56 9.08 -11.15 -3.51
N ILE A 57 9.00 -9.97 -2.91
CA ILE A 57 9.42 -9.77 -1.51
C ILE A 57 8.26 -9.19 -0.71
N MET A 58 8.15 -9.65 0.53
CA MET A 58 7.23 -9.13 1.53
C MET A 58 8.00 -8.99 2.84
N VAL A 59 8.15 -7.76 3.33
CA VAL A 59 8.92 -7.47 4.54
C VAL A 59 8.13 -6.53 5.46
N PRO A 60 8.28 -6.67 6.79
CA PRO A 60 7.66 -5.74 7.73
C PRO A 60 8.12 -4.31 7.45
N ALA A 61 7.17 -3.38 7.35
CA ALA A 61 7.45 -1.97 7.13
C ALA A 61 7.25 -1.21 8.44
N GLN A 62 8.33 -0.64 8.98
CA GLN A 62 8.28 0.06 10.27
C GLN A 62 7.62 1.43 10.16
N HIS A 63 7.66 2.11 8.99
CA HIS A 63 7.21 3.51 8.86
C HIS A 63 6.31 3.75 7.62
N LYS A 64 5.23 4.53 7.79
CA LYS A 64 4.18 4.82 6.78
C LYS A 64 4.52 5.93 5.76
N PHE A 65 5.74 6.46 5.76
CA PHE A 65 6.06 7.79 5.19
C PHE A 65 6.07 7.87 3.65
N ARG A 66 6.01 6.73 2.94
CA ARG A 66 6.07 6.68 1.47
C ARG A 66 4.81 6.11 0.83
N LEU A 67 3.67 6.10 1.52
CA LEU A 67 2.47 5.40 1.05
C LEU A 67 1.34 6.37 0.68
N LYS A 68 0.61 6.04 -0.39
CA LYS A 68 -0.67 6.69 -0.71
C LYS A 68 -1.75 6.27 0.31
N ASN A 69 -2.98 6.73 0.11
CA ASN A 69 -4.11 6.32 0.94
C ASN A 69 -4.41 4.82 0.78
N PHE A 70 -4.66 4.15 1.90
CA PHE A 70 -5.10 2.76 1.90
C PHE A 70 -6.51 2.64 1.34
N LYS A 71 -6.72 1.60 0.53
CA LYS A 71 -8.03 1.18 0.02
C LYS A 71 -8.19 -0.32 0.24
N THR A 72 -9.41 -0.75 0.54
CA THR A 72 -9.75 -2.18 0.58
C THR A 72 -9.91 -2.68 -0.86
N ILE A 73 -9.19 -3.75 -1.20
CA ILE A 73 -9.20 -4.36 -2.53
C ILE A 73 -9.51 -5.84 -2.38
N SER A 74 -10.50 -6.31 -3.14
CA SER A 74 -10.77 -7.74 -3.30
C SER A 74 -9.85 -8.32 -4.37
N LEU A 75 -9.19 -9.42 -4.05
CA LEU A 75 -8.18 -10.06 -4.88
C LEU A 75 -8.53 -11.53 -5.08
N LYS A 76 -8.22 -12.02 -6.27
CA LYS A 76 -8.29 -13.43 -6.62
C LYS A 76 -6.90 -13.87 -7.03
N GLY A 77 -6.43 -14.95 -6.43
CA GLY A 77 -5.19 -15.61 -6.78
C GLY A 77 -5.42 -17.08 -7.08
N SER A 78 -4.56 -17.64 -7.93
CA SER A 78 -4.62 -19.05 -8.29
C SER A 78 -3.24 -19.69 -8.26
N SER A 79 -3.20 -20.99 -7.96
CA SER A 79 -2.02 -21.82 -8.08
C SER A 79 -2.40 -23.17 -8.67
N PHE A 80 -1.53 -23.71 -9.52
CA PHE A 80 -1.67 -25.07 -10.01
C PHE A 80 -1.39 -26.06 -8.89
N THR A 81 -2.18 -27.13 -8.84
CA THR A 81 -1.96 -28.23 -7.89
C THR A 81 -1.01 -29.24 -8.50
N PHE A 82 0.10 -29.50 -7.81
CA PHE A 82 0.98 -30.63 -8.12
C PHE A 82 0.72 -31.72 -7.09
N LEU A 83 0.96 -32.99 -7.46
CA LEU A 83 0.93 -34.10 -6.49
C LEU A 83 1.81 -33.72 -5.30
N ASN A 84 1.25 -33.85 -4.09
CA ASN A 84 1.88 -33.59 -2.79
C ASN A 84 1.85 -32.15 -2.25
N ASN A 85 1.29 -31.15 -2.95
CA ASN A 85 1.14 -29.82 -2.34
C ASN A 85 0.17 -29.88 -1.15
N SER A 86 0.61 -29.41 0.02
CA SER A 86 -0.30 -29.24 1.17
C SER A 86 -1.29 -28.10 0.94
N THR A 87 -2.47 -28.12 1.58
CA THR A 87 -3.43 -27.01 1.49
C THR A 87 -2.82 -25.68 1.92
N ARG A 88 -1.90 -25.69 2.90
CA ARG A 88 -1.18 -24.50 3.36
C ARG A 88 -0.28 -23.94 2.26
N GLU A 89 0.43 -24.78 1.52
CA GLU A 89 1.26 -24.36 0.38
C GLU A 89 0.41 -23.80 -0.76
N LEU A 90 -0.72 -24.42 -1.09
CA LEU A 90 -1.64 -23.93 -2.11
C LEU A 90 -2.18 -22.54 -1.75
N ILE A 91 -2.55 -22.34 -0.48
CA ILE A 91 -2.96 -21.02 0.03
C ILE A 91 -1.80 -20.02 -0.10
N ALA A 92 -0.58 -20.39 0.30
CA ALA A 92 0.59 -19.50 0.20
C ALA A 92 0.90 -19.10 -1.25
N LYS A 93 0.95 -20.06 -2.18
CA LYS A 93 1.18 -19.84 -3.61
C LYS A 93 0.08 -18.97 -4.23
N SER A 94 -1.19 -19.25 -3.91
CA SER A 94 -2.31 -18.43 -4.41
C SER A 94 -2.31 -17.03 -3.80
N LYS A 95 -1.89 -16.84 -2.54
CA LYS A 95 -1.69 -15.51 -1.94
C LYS A 95 -0.59 -14.73 -2.66
N GLU A 96 0.55 -15.36 -2.89
CA GLU A 96 1.67 -14.74 -3.63
C GLU A 96 1.23 -14.30 -5.03
N ASN A 97 0.54 -15.18 -5.76
CA ASN A 97 -0.03 -14.85 -7.07
C ASN A 97 -1.01 -13.65 -6.99
N ALA A 98 -1.92 -13.64 -6.02
CA ALA A 98 -2.84 -12.53 -5.81
C ALA A 98 -2.11 -11.20 -5.53
N PHE A 99 -1.02 -11.23 -4.77
CA PHE A 99 -0.22 -10.03 -4.50
C PHE A 99 0.58 -9.54 -5.70
N LYS A 100 1.13 -10.45 -6.52
CA LYS A 100 1.77 -10.07 -7.78
C LYS A 100 0.77 -9.35 -8.69
N LEU A 101 -0.43 -9.92 -8.88
CA LEU A 101 -1.49 -9.30 -9.67
C LEU A 101 -1.99 -7.97 -9.08
N LEU A 102 -2.06 -7.86 -7.76
CA LEU A 102 -2.37 -6.60 -7.07
C LEU A 102 -1.36 -5.51 -7.43
N LEU A 103 -0.06 -5.84 -7.32
CA LEU A 103 1.05 -4.93 -7.57
C LEU A 103 1.14 -4.52 -9.03
N GLU A 104 0.98 -5.44 -9.98
CA GLU A 104 0.97 -5.13 -11.41
C GLU A 104 -0.14 -4.12 -11.77
N LYS A 105 -1.32 -4.24 -11.13
CA LYS A 105 -2.48 -3.38 -11.42
C LYS A 105 -2.49 -2.06 -10.66
N ASN A 106 -2.07 -2.07 -9.39
CA ASN A 106 -2.27 -0.93 -8.48
C ASN A 106 -0.97 -0.40 -7.87
N GLY A 107 0.14 -1.12 -8.02
CA GLY A 107 1.44 -0.75 -7.46
C GLY A 107 2.06 0.45 -8.16
N LEU A 108 3.04 1.05 -7.49
CA LEU A 108 3.92 2.02 -8.12
C LEU A 108 4.85 1.28 -9.06
N LYS A 109 4.72 1.53 -10.36
CA LYS A 109 5.60 0.98 -11.39
C LYS A 109 6.85 1.85 -11.53
N SER A 110 8.02 1.23 -11.48
CA SER A 110 9.28 1.83 -11.89
C SER A 110 10.00 0.91 -12.89
N VAL A 111 10.80 1.50 -13.77
CA VAL A 111 11.53 0.78 -14.81
C VAL A 111 12.98 1.20 -14.73
N LYS A 112 13.88 0.23 -14.68
CA LYS A 112 15.33 0.43 -14.71
C LYS A 112 15.91 -0.37 -15.86
N SER A 113 16.52 0.30 -16.81
CA SER A 113 17.21 -0.33 -17.94
C SER A 113 18.72 -0.21 -17.77
N PHE A 114 19.43 -1.27 -18.09
CA PHE A 114 20.88 -1.38 -18.05
C PHE A 114 21.36 -1.80 -19.42
N ASN A 115 22.30 -1.04 -19.99
CA ASN A 115 22.95 -1.41 -21.24
C ASN A 115 24.30 -2.03 -20.91
N ASN A 116 24.47 -3.31 -21.24
CA ASN A 116 25.76 -3.98 -21.13
C ASN A 116 26.55 -3.66 -22.41
N ILE A 117 27.62 -2.87 -22.26
CA ILE A 117 28.53 -2.50 -23.35
C ILE A 117 29.77 -3.40 -23.25
N TYR A 118 30.14 -4.04 -24.35
CA TYR A 118 31.40 -4.78 -24.51
C TYR A 118 32.09 -4.28 -25.77
N ASN A 119 33.35 -3.87 -25.68
CA ASN A 119 34.12 -3.31 -26.80
C ASN A 119 33.34 -2.24 -27.59
N ASN A 120 32.82 -1.22 -26.89
CA ASN A 120 31.98 -0.14 -27.45
C ASN A 120 30.72 -0.59 -28.22
N THR A 121 30.31 -1.85 -28.07
CA THR A 121 29.11 -2.41 -28.70
C THR A 121 28.10 -2.80 -27.62
N ALA A 122 26.84 -2.39 -27.78
CA ALA A 122 25.76 -2.81 -26.89
C ALA A 122 25.45 -4.29 -27.12
N VAL A 123 25.75 -5.16 -26.14
CA VAL A 123 25.60 -6.62 -26.25
C VAL A 123 24.25 -7.11 -25.73
N ALA A 124 23.72 -6.45 -24.69
CA ALA A 124 22.40 -6.75 -24.15
C ALA A 124 21.83 -5.53 -23.42
N CYS A 125 20.53 -5.31 -23.59
CA CYS A 125 19.77 -4.37 -22.78
C CYS A 125 18.90 -5.17 -21.80
N ASP A 126 19.27 -5.11 -20.53
CA ASP A 126 18.50 -5.72 -19.44
C ASP A 126 17.53 -4.67 -18.89
N THR A 127 16.29 -5.06 -18.65
CA THR A 127 15.26 -4.18 -18.08
C THR A 127 14.65 -4.84 -16.87
N VAL A 128 14.61 -4.10 -15.76
CA VAL A 128 13.91 -4.50 -14.54
C VAL A 128 12.69 -3.60 -14.37
N VAL A 129 11.52 -4.20 -14.34
CA VAL A 129 10.27 -3.54 -13.98
C VAL A 129 9.94 -3.90 -12.55
N SER A 130 9.85 -2.90 -11.68
CA SER A 130 9.48 -3.07 -10.27
C SER A 130 8.09 -2.53 -10.02
N TYR A 131 7.29 -3.26 -9.26
CA TYR A 131 5.98 -2.84 -8.77
C TYR A 131 5.99 -2.84 -7.24
N GLU A 132 5.64 -1.70 -6.63
CA GLU A 132 5.83 -1.50 -5.19
C GLU A 132 4.57 -0.99 -4.48
N GLY A 133 4.37 -1.42 -3.24
CA GLY A 133 3.32 -0.91 -2.37
C GLY A 133 3.42 -1.48 -0.96
N ALA A 134 2.36 -1.28 -0.18
CA ALA A 134 2.25 -1.85 1.15
C ALA A 134 0.83 -2.36 1.42
N ILE A 135 0.76 -3.38 2.27
CA ILE A 135 -0.48 -3.98 2.74
C ILE A 135 -0.57 -3.92 4.26
N LYS A 136 -1.80 -3.92 4.78
CA LYS A 136 -2.04 -4.12 6.20
C LYS A 136 -2.49 -5.54 6.52
N THR A 137 -2.09 -6.02 7.68
CA THR A 137 -2.50 -7.30 8.26
C THR A 137 -3.47 -7.07 9.44
N PRO A 138 -4.34 -8.05 9.76
CA PRO A 138 -4.53 -9.34 9.08
C PRO A 138 -5.24 -9.23 7.72
N ILE A 139 -4.94 -10.17 6.81
CA ILE A 139 -5.61 -10.30 5.50
C ILE A 139 -6.86 -11.15 5.69
N LYS A 140 -8.00 -10.72 5.15
CA LYS A 140 -9.27 -11.44 5.26
C LYS A 140 -9.41 -12.41 4.10
N ILE A 141 -9.36 -13.71 4.37
CA ILE A 141 -9.69 -14.74 3.37
C ILE A 141 -11.22 -14.84 3.30
N ILE A 142 -11.79 -14.65 2.11
CA ILE A 142 -13.25 -14.74 1.90
C ILE A 142 -13.63 -16.18 1.59
N ASN A 143 -12.95 -16.79 0.62
CA ASN A 143 -13.16 -18.18 0.23
C ASN A 143 -11.93 -18.76 -0.45
N TYR A 144 -11.90 -20.08 -0.54
CA TYR A 144 -11.00 -20.80 -1.42
C TYR A 144 -11.72 -22.02 -1.98
N LYS A 145 -11.36 -22.43 -3.19
CA LYS A 145 -11.94 -23.59 -3.86
C LYS A 145 -10.91 -24.29 -4.73
N TYR A 146 -10.99 -25.61 -4.78
CA TYR A 146 -10.25 -26.41 -5.73
C TYR A 146 -11.14 -26.74 -6.93
N ASP A 147 -10.65 -26.47 -8.13
CA ASP A 147 -11.31 -26.83 -9.40
C ASP A 147 -10.58 -28.02 -10.02
N LYS A 148 -11.20 -29.20 -9.95
CA LYS A 148 -10.64 -30.44 -10.49
C LYS A 148 -10.44 -30.38 -12.00
N ASN A 149 -11.30 -29.67 -12.73
CA ASN A 149 -11.24 -29.63 -14.20
C ASN A 149 -10.06 -28.80 -14.71
N LYS A 150 -9.54 -27.89 -13.87
CA LYS A 150 -8.43 -26.99 -14.20
C LYS A 150 -7.16 -27.31 -13.42
N GLU A 151 -7.21 -28.31 -12.53
CA GLU A 151 -6.15 -28.63 -11.57
C GLU A 151 -5.62 -27.37 -10.86
N CYS A 152 -6.56 -26.48 -10.50
CA CYS A 152 -6.26 -25.14 -10.00
C CYS A 152 -6.93 -24.90 -8.65
N PHE A 153 -6.15 -24.37 -7.72
CA PHE A 153 -6.62 -23.87 -6.44
C PHE A 153 -6.84 -22.36 -6.52
N PHE A 154 -8.09 -21.92 -6.34
CA PHE A 154 -8.48 -20.51 -6.33
C PHE A 154 -8.66 -20.00 -4.90
N LEU A 155 -8.15 -18.80 -4.65
CA LEU A 155 -8.29 -18.09 -3.38
C LEU A 155 -8.89 -16.69 -3.65
N THR A 156 -9.90 -16.32 -2.88
CA THR A 156 -10.42 -14.94 -2.84
C THR A 156 -10.13 -14.32 -1.47
N MET A 157 -9.55 -13.13 -1.46
CA MET A 157 -9.20 -12.42 -0.23
C MET A 157 -9.42 -10.91 -0.35
N GLU A 158 -9.58 -10.25 0.79
CA GLU A 158 -9.65 -8.80 0.94
C GLU A 158 -8.40 -8.30 1.66
N VAL A 159 -7.79 -7.25 1.11
CA VAL A 159 -6.60 -6.62 1.69
C VAL A 159 -6.73 -5.10 1.66
N GLN A 160 -6.22 -4.44 2.70
CA GLN A 160 -5.98 -2.99 2.65
C GLN A 160 -4.64 -2.73 2.00
N PHE A 161 -4.64 -2.07 0.84
CA PHE A 161 -3.46 -1.80 0.04
C PHE A 161 -3.25 -0.29 -0.17
N ALA A 162 -1.99 0.12 -0.19
CA ALA A 162 -1.56 1.44 -0.61
C ALA A 162 -0.33 1.32 -1.52
N ALA A 163 -0.38 1.95 -2.69
CA ALA A 163 0.79 2.05 -3.55
C ALA A 163 1.85 2.96 -2.91
N THR A 164 3.12 2.71 -3.20
CA THR A 164 4.20 3.63 -2.85
C THR A 164 3.98 4.97 -3.57
N ALA A 165 4.21 6.08 -2.89
CA ALA A 165 4.20 7.41 -3.46
C ALA A 165 5.51 7.66 -4.21
N PHE A 166 5.45 8.46 -5.28
CA PHE A 166 6.64 8.89 -5.98
C PHE A 166 7.53 9.75 -5.05
N PRO A 167 8.87 9.77 -5.26
CA PRO A 167 9.81 10.50 -4.40
C PRO A 167 9.54 12.00 -4.25
N ASP A 168 9.07 12.63 -5.32
CA ASP A 168 8.62 14.03 -5.37
C ASP A 168 7.54 14.37 -4.32
N LYS A 169 6.76 13.37 -3.87
CA LYS A 169 5.67 13.53 -2.91
C LYS A 169 6.05 13.16 -1.48
N TRP A 170 7.26 12.64 -1.25
CA TRP A 170 7.66 12.17 0.08
C TRP A 170 7.71 13.31 1.10
N ASN A 171 8.30 14.46 0.74
CA ASN A 171 8.40 15.61 1.64
C ASN A 171 7.02 16.14 2.07
N THR A 172 6.07 16.22 1.12
CA THR A 172 4.70 16.68 1.40
C THR A 172 3.96 15.69 2.31
N LEU A 173 4.15 14.39 2.10
CA LEU A 173 3.56 13.34 2.92
C LEU A 173 4.17 13.31 4.33
N GLU A 174 5.48 13.53 4.44
CA GLU A 174 6.18 13.64 5.72
C GLU A 174 5.68 14.84 6.52
N LEU A 175 5.60 16.02 5.89
CA LEU A 175 5.12 17.24 6.52
C LEU A 175 3.66 17.10 6.99
N LYS A 176 2.80 16.49 6.17
CA LYS A 176 1.41 16.17 6.55
C LYS A 176 1.32 15.22 7.74
N ASN A 177 2.19 14.21 7.80
CA ASN A 177 2.24 13.30 8.95
C ASN A 177 2.74 14.01 10.22
N LYS A 178 3.78 14.85 10.14
CA LYS A 178 4.26 15.64 11.27
C LYS A 178 3.19 16.56 11.82
N ILE A 179 2.48 17.30 10.95
CA ILE A 179 1.35 18.16 11.37
C ILE A 179 0.28 17.35 12.08
N LYS A 180 -0.13 16.21 11.51
CA LYS A 180 -1.12 15.33 12.17
C LYS A 180 -0.67 14.90 13.55
N GLN A 181 0.59 14.50 13.70
CA GLN A 181 1.13 14.06 14.97
C GLN A 181 1.12 15.19 16.01
N TYR A 182 1.59 16.39 15.65
CA TYR A 182 1.51 17.55 16.55
C TYR A 182 0.08 17.91 16.97
N PHE A 183 -0.90 17.79 16.05
CA PHE A 183 -2.30 17.97 16.40
C PHE A 183 -2.81 16.90 17.37
N TYR A 184 -2.44 15.63 17.18
CA TYR A 184 -2.80 14.55 18.10
C TYR A 184 -2.16 14.75 19.47
N ASP A 185 -0.87 15.08 19.50
CA ASP A 185 -0.14 15.33 20.75
C ASP A 185 -0.76 16.53 21.50
N PHE A 186 -1.10 17.60 20.78
CA PHE A 186 -1.81 18.75 21.35
C PHE A 186 -3.19 18.36 21.92
N LEU A 187 -4.02 17.64 21.17
CA LEU A 187 -5.33 17.20 21.65
C LEU A 187 -5.22 16.23 22.84
N SER A 188 -4.19 15.37 22.87
CA SER A 188 -3.94 14.46 23.99
C SER A 188 -3.54 15.17 25.28
N PHE A 189 -3.07 16.42 25.20
CA PHE A 189 -2.74 17.24 26.37
C PHE A 189 -3.99 17.82 27.05
N PHE A 190 -5.13 17.88 26.34
CA PHE A 190 -6.40 18.41 26.86
C PHE A 190 -7.40 17.31 27.24
N HIS A 191 -6.98 16.04 27.25
CA HIS A 191 -7.79 14.88 27.62
C HIS A 191 -7.15 14.12 28.76
#